data_AF-A0A348YLU8-F1
#
_entry.id   AF-A0A348YLU8-F1
#
_cell.length_a   1.000
_cell.length_b   1.000
_cell.length_c   1.000
_cell.angle_alpha   90.00
_cell.angle_beta   90.00
_cell.angle_gamma   90.00
#
_symmetry.space_group_name_H-M   'P 1'
#
loop_
_entity.id
_entity.type
_entity.pdbx_description
1 polymer ?
#
loop_
_entity_poly.entity_id
_entity_poly.type
_entity_poly.pdbx_seq_one_letter_code
_entity_poly.pdbx_strand_id
1 'polypeptide(L)'
;MFKKLCSAVLIAVLALSLTACSSLPEGAKKPAMQISSVRFSGDEAGFDINFILQHNSLTPLEVQEIIIDVSVNGRPAAHYEESPSSLLIPSGSEISLSRNVKANLVGEI
;
A
#
# COMPACT_ATOMS: atom_id res chain seq x y z
N MET A 1 -41.88 11.79 42.72
CA MET A 1 -40.41 11.69 42.49
C MET A 1 -40.09 11.22 41.06
N PHE A 2 -40.60 11.88 40.01
CA PHE A 2 -40.54 11.36 38.62
C PHE A 2 -40.05 12.38 37.56
N LYS A 3 -39.37 13.46 37.98
CA LYS A 3 -38.88 14.49 37.03
C LYS A 3 -37.37 14.49 36.78
N LYS A 4 -36.60 13.60 37.43
CA LYS A 4 -35.13 13.57 37.31
C LYS A 4 -34.59 12.47 36.39
N LEU A 5 -35.43 11.53 35.94
CA LEU A 5 -34.97 10.35 35.21
C LEU A 5 -34.78 10.59 33.70
N CYS A 6 -35.54 11.52 33.10
CA CYS A 6 -35.45 11.78 31.65
C CYS A 6 -34.20 12.58 31.23
N SER A 7 -33.58 13.33 32.13
CA SER A 7 -32.38 14.13 31.80
C SER A 7 -31.10 13.30 31.73
N ALA A 8 -31.01 12.19 32.47
CA ALA A 8 -29.79 11.38 32.51
C ALA A 8 -29.60 10.53 31.24
N VAL A 9 -30.71 10.10 30.61
CA VAL A 9 -30.66 9.27 29.40
C VAL A 9 -30.26 10.10 28.16
N LEU A 10 -30.68 11.37 28.09
CA LEU A 10 -30.38 12.24 26.95
C LEU A 10 -28.89 12.64 26.88
N ILE A 11 -28.23 12.77 28.04
CA ILE A 11 -26.79 13.11 28.13
C ILE A 11 -25.92 11.91 27.73
N ALA A 12 -26.36 10.68 28.04
CA ALA A 12 -25.64 9.45 27.68
C ALA A 12 -25.58 9.20 26.17
N VAL A 13 -26.61 9.64 25.42
CA VAL A 13 -26.67 9.48 23.94
C VAL A 13 -25.76 10.48 23.22
N LEU A 14 -25.55 11.68 23.78
CA LEU A 14 -24.61 12.67 23.22
C LEU A 14 -23.13 12.27 23.42
N ALA A 15 -22.80 11.55 24.50
CA ALA A 15 -21.43 11.10 24.76
C ALA A 15 -20.95 9.98 23.81
N LEU A 16 -21.87 9.22 23.21
CA LEU A 16 -21.54 8.15 22.25
C LEU A 16 -21.26 8.67 20.82
N SER A 17 -21.50 9.95 20.56
CA SER A 17 -21.31 10.56 19.23
C SER A 17 -19.93 11.22 19.02
N LEU A 18 -19.06 11.23 20.03
CA LEU A 18 -17.75 11.90 19.99
C LEU A 18 -16.56 10.98 19.69
N THR A 19 -16.76 9.68 19.46
CA THR A 19 -15.68 8.76 19.04
C THR A 19 -15.64 8.51 17.54
N ALA A 20 -16.40 9.26 16.74
CA ALA A 20 -16.32 9.24 15.29
C ALA A 20 -15.15 10.09 14.76
N CYS A 21 -13.92 9.77 15.15
CA CYS A 21 -12.73 10.21 14.42
C CYS A 21 -12.30 9.10 13.46
N SER A 22 -13.13 8.84 12.44
CA SER A 22 -12.84 7.91 11.36
C SER A 22 -12.22 8.63 10.14
N SER A 23 -11.36 9.62 10.38
CA SER A 23 -10.49 10.17 9.36
C SER A 23 -9.05 9.93 9.78
N LEU A 24 -8.26 9.36 8.87
CA LEU A 24 -6.80 9.31 8.94
C LEU A 24 -6.27 10.61 9.60
N PRO A 25 -5.38 10.52 10.61
CA PRO A 25 -4.92 11.70 11.34
C PRO A 25 -4.47 12.77 10.36
N GLU A 26 -4.83 14.01 10.65
CA GLU A 26 -4.57 15.19 9.81
C GLU A 26 -3.06 15.22 9.46
N GLY A 27 -2.74 14.97 8.18
CA GLY A 27 -1.34 14.84 7.69
C GLY A 27 -0.92 13.45 7.20
N ALA A 28 -1.70 12.39 7.46
CA ALA A 28 -1.45 11.06 6.93
C ALA A 28 -1.81 10.97 5.43
N LYS A 29 -0.88 11.42 4.57
CA LYS A 29 -0.96 11.14 3.13
C LYS A 29 -0.66 9.66 2.89
N LYS A 30 -1.45 9.03 2.02
CA LYS A 30 -1.18 7.65 1.56
C LYS A 30 0.24 7.57 0.98
N PRO A 31 0.95 6.45 1.19
CA PRO A 31 2.20 6.19 0.46
C PRO A 31 1.95 6.31 -1.05
N ALA A 32 2.92 6.87 -1.75
CA ALA A 32 2.93 6.97 -3.20
C ALA A 32 3.93 5.95 -3.77
N MET A 33 3.51 5.27 -4.82
CA MET A 33 4.36 4.38 -5.61
C MET A 33 4.31 4.81 -7.06
N GLN A 34 5.48 4.87 -7.70
CA GLN A 34 5.61 5.17 -9.13
C GLN A 34 6.49 4.13 -9.79
N ILE A 35 6.03 3.53 -10.88
CA ILE A 35 6.87 2.70 -11.75
C ILE A 35 7.77 3.66 -12.54
N SER A 36 9.09 3.57 -12.34
CA SER A 36 10.06 4.43 -13.00
C SER A 36 10.51 3.86 -14.34
N SER A 37 10.61 2.54 -14.47
CA SER A 37 10.87 1.89 -15.76
C SER A 37 10.48 0.42 -15.77
N VAL A 38 10.12 -0.07 -16.95
CA VAL A 38 9.99 -1.51 -17.24
C VAL A 38 10.87 -1.81 -18.45
N ARG A 39 11.73 -2.84 -18.35
CA ARG A 39 12.60 -3.31 -19.44
C ARG A 39 12.47 -4.81 -19.59
N PHE A 40 12.70 -5.33 -20.79
CA PHE A 40 12.93 -6.76 -20.95
C PHE A 40 14.28 -7.13 -20.33
N SER A 41 14.28 -8.16 -19.51
CA SER A 41 15.49 -8.73 -18.92
C SER A 41 16.32 -9.40 -20.01
N GLY A 42 17.62 -9.11 -20.06
CA GLY A 42 18.54 -9.62 -21.09
C GLY A 42 19.04 -11.05 -20.84
N ASP A 43 19.11 -11.45 -19.57
CA ASP A 43 19.73 -12.73 -19.17
C ASP A 43 18.70 -13.86 -19.00
N GLU A 44 17.46 -13.51 -18.67
CA GLU A 44 16.33 -14.44 -18.55
C GLU A 44 15.07 -13.82 -19.18
N ALA A 45 14.18 -14.66 -19.72
CA ALA A 45 12.87 -14.22 -20.21
C ALA A 45 12.06 -13.63 -19.05
N GLY A 46 12.01 -12.30 -18.98
CA GLY A 46 11.45 -11.58 -17.84
C GLY A 46 11.43 -10.07 -18.02
N PHE A 47 11.11 -9.38 -16.93
CA PHE A 47 10.97 -7.94 -16.86
C PHE A 47 11.80 -7.38 -15.72
N ASP A 48 12.66 -6.42 -16.00
CA ASP A 48 13.30 -5.60 -14.98
C ASP A 48 12.39 -4.41 -14.68
N ILE A 49 11.82 -4.40 -13.47
CA ILE A 49 10.85 -3.41 -13.04
C ILE A 49 11.48 -2.57 -11.94
N ASN A 50 11.64 -1.28 -12.24
CA ASN A 50 12.10 -0.28 -11.28
C ASN A 50 10.92 0.57 -10.82
N PHE A 51 10.83 0.80 -9.52
CA PHE A 51 9.78 1.61 -8.93
C PHE A 51 10.33 2.41 -7.75
N ILE A 52 9.69 3.56 -7.53
CA ILE A 52 10.00 4.50 -6.47
C ILE A 52 8.87 4.45 -5.46
N LEU A 53 9.21 4.31 -4.18
CA LEU A 53 8.28 4.39 -3.07
C LEU A 53 8.57 5.63 -2.23
N GLN A 54 7.52 6.35 -1.86
CA GLN A 54 7.58 7.54 -1.02
C GLN A 54 6.43 7.54 -0.01
N HIS A 55 6.68 8.03 1.19
CA HIS A 55 5.61 8.32 2.15
C HIS A 55 5.96 9.52 3.02
N ASN A 56 4.92 10.14 3.59
CA ASN A 56 5.04 11.35 4.42
C ASN A 56 4.69 11.09 5.90
N SER A 57 4.70 9.83 6.36
CA SER A 57 4.46 9.53 7.77
C SER A 57 5.65 9.94 8.62
N LEU A 58 5.39 10.30 9.88
CA LEU A 58 6.42 10.72 10.83
C LEU A 58 7.39 9.59 11.21
N THR A 59 6.93 8.34 11.14
CA THR A 59 7.71 7.14 11.43
C THR A 59 8.08 6.41 10.12
N PRO A 60 9.16 5.62 10.10
CA PRO A 60 9.46 4.72 8.99
C PRO A 60 8.27 3.82 8.67
N LEU A 61 8.09 3.52 7.38
CA LEU A 61 7.04 2.63 6.90
C LEU A 61 7.64 1.25 6.58
N GLU A 62 7.09 0.21 7.16
CA GLU A 62 7.47 -1.18 6.87
C GLU A 62 6.69 -1.71 5.66
N VAL A 63 7.41 -2.30 4.71
CA VAL A 63 6.83 -2.98 3.55
C VAL A 63 6.65 -4.45 3.90
N GLN A 64 5.40 -4.89 4.00
CA GLN A 64 5.07 -6.28 4.32
C GLN A 64 5.15 -7.20 3.09
N GLU A 65 4.77 -6.67 1.93
CA GLU A 65 4.60 -7.45 0.72
C GLU A 65 4.78 -6.56 -0.54
N ILE A 66 5.37 -7.16 -1.57
CA ILE A 66 5.54 -6.59 -2.90
C ILE A 66 4.92 -7.57 -3.90
N ILE A 67 3.82 -7.16 -4.54
CA ILE A 67 3.16 -7.91 -5.60
C ILE A 67 3.36 -7.16 -6.92
N ILE A 68 3.82 -7.86 -7.95
CA ILE A 68 4.02 -7.30 -9.29
C ILE A 68 3.34 -8.21 -10.33
N ASP A 69 2.30 -7.66 -10.96
CA ASP A 69 1.59 -8.28 -12.07
C ASP A 69 1.96 -7.59 -13.38
N VAL A 70 2.44 -8.37 -14.35
CA VAL A 70 2.73 -7.87 -15.70
C VAL A 70 1.70 -8.44 -16.65
N SER A 71 1.02 -7.56 -17.38
CA SER A 71 0.10 -7.93 -18.45
C SER A 71 0.53 -7.34 -19.78
N VAL A 72 0.54 -8.16 -20.84
CA VAL A 72 0.84 -7.74 -22.21
C VAL A 72 -0.41 -7.94 -23.05
N ASN A 73 -0.91 -6.87 -23.68
CA ASN A 73 -2.17 -6.89 -24.44
C ASN A 73 -3.36 -7.45 -23.64
N GLY A 74 -3.42 -7.13 -22.34
CA GLY A 74 -4.48 -7.60 -21.44
C GLY A 74 -4.38 -9.06 -21.01
N ARG A 75 -3.32 -9.79 -21.42
CA ARG A 75 -3.06 -11.16 -20.97
C ARG A 75 -1.97 -11.17 -19.89
N PRO A 76 -2.13 -11.98 -18.83
CA PRO A 76 -1.07 -12.18 -17.85
C PRO A 76 0.21 -12.68 -18.53
N ALA A 77 1.33 -12.02 -18.23
CA ALA A 77 2.64 -12.31 -18.81
C ALA A 77 3.70 -12.59 -17.75
N ALA A 78 3.51 -12.10 -16.52
CA ALA A 78 4.31 -12.47 -15.36
C ALA A 78 3.56 -12.17 -14.05
N HIS A 79 3.93 -12.89 -13.01
CA HIS A 79 3.49 -12.64 -11.63
C HIS A 79 4.69 -12.82 -10.70
N TYR A 80 4.85 -11.91 -9.75
CA TYR A 80 5.91 -11.93 -8.76
C TYR A 80 5.36 -11.46 -7.42
N GLU A 81 5.75 -12.17 -6.37
CA GLU A 81 5.38 -11.89 -4.98
C GLU A 81 6.61 -12.06 -4.09
N GLU A 82 6.83 -11.09 -3.21
CA GLU A 82 7.90 -11.12 -2.21
C GLU A 82 7.39 -10.51 -0.89
N SER A 83 7.67 -11.18 0.22
CA SER A 83 7.47 -10.65 1.57
C SER A 83 8.83 -10.32 2.20
N PRO A 84 9.36 -9.09 2.01
CA PRO A 84 10.68 -8.76 2.52
C PRO A 84 10.67 -8.70 4.05
N SER A 85 11.67 -9.31 4.68
CA SER A 85 11.72 -9.44 6.15
C SER A 85 12.05 -8.15 6.91
N SER A 86 12.56 -7.12 6.24
CA SER A 86 13.05 -5.89 6.91
C SER A 86 13.11 -4.67 5.99
N LEU A 87 12.24 -4.59 4.96
CA LEU A 87 12.24 -3.44 4.07
C LEU A 87 11.53 -2.26 4.74
N LEU A 88 12.33 -1.28 5.18
CA LEU A 88 11.86 -0.05 5.80
C LEU A 88 12.08 1.13 4.86
N ILE A 89 11.02 1.93 4.66
CA ILE A 89 11.09 3.21 3.97
C ILE A 89 11.29 4.29 5.04
N PRO A 90 12.37 5.09 4.98
CA PRO A 90 12.57 6.16 5.94
C PRO A 90 11.54 7.27 5.77
N SER A 91 11.10 7.84 6.90
CA SER A 91 10.20 9.00 6.95
C SER A 91 10.66 10.14 6.03
N GLY A 92 9.75 10.63 5.19
CA GLY A 92 9.99 11.76 4.29
C GLY A 92 11.02 11.50 3.18
N SER A 93 11.40 10.24 2.96
CA SER A 93 12.39 9.86 1.95
C SER A 93 11.74 9.11 0.78
N GLU A 94 12.45 9.12 -0.36
CA GLU A 94 12.16 8.28 -1.51
C GLU A 94 13.16 7.13 -1.56
N ILE A 95 12.68 5.92 -1.83
CA ILE A 95 13.54 4.77 -2.10
C ILE A 95 13.26 4.23 -3.50
N SER A 96 14.32 3.81 -4.19
CA SER A 96 14.23 3.12 -5.47
C SER A 96 14.47 1.64 -5.27
N LEU A 97 13.57 0.82 -5.82
CA LEU A 97 13.64 -0.63 -5.77
C LEU A 97 13.64 -1.18 -7.19
N SER A 98 14.36 -2.28 -7.37
CA SER A 98 14.43 -3.05 -8.61
C SER A 98 14.05 -4.49 -8.35
N ARG A 99 13.20 -5.06 -9.19
CA ARG A 99 12.84 -6.48 -9.16
C ARG A 99 12.92 -7.06 -10.56
N ASN A 100 13.60 -8.19 -10.67
CA ASN A 100 13.56 -9.02 -11.87
C ASN A 100 12.37 -9.98 -11.74
N VAL A 101 11.43 -9.85 -12.66
CA VAL A 101 10.17 -10.59 -12.67
C VAL A 101 10.19 -11.55 -13.85
N LYS A 102 10.33 -12.85 -13.55
CA LYS A 102 10.38 -13.89 -14.60
C LYS A 102 9.06 -13.96 -15.35
N ALA A 103 9.12 -14.03 -16.67
CA ALA A 103 7.94 -14.13 -17.49
C ALA A 103 7.32 -15.53 -17.36
N ASN A 104 6.01 -15.59 -17.18
CA ASN A 104 5.22 -16.82 -17.23
C ASN A 104 4.43 -16.88 -18.53
N LEU A 105 5.12 -16.66 -19.66
CA LEU A 105 4.53 -16.79 -21.00
C LEU A 105 4.26 -18.27 -21.29
N VAL A 106 3.27 -18.86 -20.59
CA VAL A 106 2.64 -20.11 -20.99
C VAL A 106 1.75 -19.77 -22.19
N GLY A 107 2.41 -19.53 -23.32
CA GLY A 107 1.74 -19.38 -24.60
C GLY A 107 1.63 -20.76 -25.23
N GLU A 108 0.43 -21.34 -25.24
CA GLU A 108 0.03 -22.15 -26.38
C GLU A 108 0.12 -21.23 -27.61
N ILE A 109 1.03 -21.58 -28.52
CA ILE A 109 1.03 -21.11 -29.92
C ILE A 109 0.13 -22.07 -30.69
#